data_AF-A0A101F1V2-F1
#
_entry.id   AF-A0A101F1V2-F1
#
_cell.length_a   1.000
_cell.length_b   1.000
_cell.length_c   1.000
_cell.angle_alpha   90.00
_cell.angle_beta   90.00
_cell.angle_gamma   90.00
#
_symmetry.space_group_name_H-M   'P 1'
#
loop_
_entity.id
_entity.type
_entity.pdbx_description
1 polymer ?
#
loop_
_entity_poly.entity_id
_entity_poly.type
_entity_poly.pdbx_seq_one_letter_code
_entity_poly.pdbx_strand_id
1 'polypeptide(L)'
;MNCPFCTPSEDVLVYENEFIRILIDSYPANRGHLLIVPKRHVEKLEELNEKEKLVLIEGIEMAIEKLKKVLEPDGFNIGVNYPTLTGGVS
;
A
#
# COMPACT_ATOMS: atom_id res chain seq x y z
N MET A 1 12.68 16.50 -0.14
CA MET A 1 12.42 15.04 -0.26
C MET A 1 11.23 14.87 -1.19
N ASN A 2 11.38 14.11 -2.28
CA ASN A 2 10.29 13.84 -3.22
C ASN A 2 9.85 12.38 -3.01
N CYS A 3 8.84 12.16 -2.17
CA CYS A 3 8.33 10.82 -1.90
C CYS A 3 7.23 10.48 -2.93
N PRO A 4 7.39 9.42 -3.74
CA PRO A 4 6.43 9.07 -4.78
C PRO A 4 5.04 8.67 -4.22
N PHE A 5 4.96 8.31 -2.93
CA PHE A 5 3.70 7.95 -2.27
C PHE A 5 2.96 9.14 -1.64
N CYS A 6 3.68 10.24 -1.34
CA CYS A 6 3.06 11.45 -0.79
C CYS A 6 2.34 12.25 -1.87
N THR A 7 2.91 12.26 -3.07
CA THR A 7 2.38 12.94 -4.27
C THR A 7 2.46 11.98 -5.45
N PRO A 8 1.65 10.91 -5.47
CA PRO A 8 1.65 9.96 -6.58
C PRO A 8 1.11 10.64 -7.83
N SER A 9 1.45 10.08 -9.00
CA SER A 9 0.83 10.47 -10.26
C SER A 9 -0.63 10.01 -10.28
N GLU A 10 -1.49 10.78 -10.95
CA GLU A 10 -2.94 10.50 -10.98
C GLU A 10 -3.28 9.17 -11.67
N ASP A 11 -2.44 8.72 -12.62
CA ASP A 11 -2.64 7.47 -13.38
C ASP A 11 -2.45 6.20 -12.53
N VAL A 12 -1.74 6.30 -11.41
CA VAL A 12 -1.54 5.17 -10.49
C VAL A 12 -2.47 5.21 -9.28
N LEU A 13 -3.17 6.32 -9.02
CA LEU A 13 -4.04 6.49 -7.86
C LEU A 13 -5.41 5.82 -8.10
N VAL A 14 -5.69 4.74 -7.38
CA VAL A 14 -6.95 3.98 -7.50
C VAL A 14 -8.00 4.47 -6.51
N TYR A 15 -7.57 4.79 -5.30
CA TYR A 15 -8.43 5.20 -4.20
C TYR A 15 -7.67 6.08 -3.21
N GLU A 16 -8.35 7.07 -2.65
CA GLU A 16 -7.83 7.91 -1.57
C GLU A 16 -8.96 8.23 -0.58
N ASN A 17 -8.65 8.24 0.71
CA ASN A 17 -9.52 8.80 1.74
C ASN A 17 -8.74 9.74 2.69
N GLU A 18 -9.22 9.94 3.91
CA GLU A 18 -8.55 10.79 4.90
C GLU A 18 -7.18 10.22 5.35
N PHE A 19 -7.05 8.89 5.42
CA PHE A 19 -5.90 8.22 6.06
C PHE A 19 -4.98 7.48 5.10
N ILE A 20 -5.50 6.94 3.98
CA ILE A 20 -4.74 6.05 3.09
C ILE A 20 -4.87 6.42 1.61
N ARG A 21 -3.94 5.90 0.82
CA ARG A 21 -4.00 5.80 -0.64
C ARG A 21 -3.84 4.35 -1.06
N ILE A 22 -4.52 3.96 -2.13
CA ILE A 22 -4.30 2.68 -2.82
C ILE A 22 -3.78 3.02 -4.22
N LEU A 23 -2.60 2.50 -4.53
CA LEU A 23 -1.88 2.78 -5.77
C LEU A 23 -1.68 1.50 -6.57
N ILE A 24 -1.68 1.60 -7.89
CA ILE A 24 -1.13 0.56 -8.77
C ILE A 24 0.40 0.62 -8.66
N ASP A 25 1.03 -0.52 -8.42
CA ASP A 25 2.48 -0.59 -8.46
C ASP A 25 2.98 -0.33 -9.89
N SER A 26 3.88 0.64 -10.06
CA SER A 26 4.49 0.96 -11.36
C SER A 26 5.39 -0.17 -11.89
N TYR A 27 5.83 -1.09 -11.02
CA TYR A 27 6.64 -2.26 -11.36
C TYR A 27 6.01 -3.53 -10.78
N PRO A 28 4.80 -3.90 -11.21
CA PRO A 28 4.01 -4.92 -10.54
C PRO A 28 4.60 -6.31 -10.75
N ALA A 29 4.76 -7.07 -9.67
CA ALA A 29 5.17 -8.48 -9.75
C ALA A 29 4.10 -9.34 -10.48
N ASN A 30 2.82 -9.01 -10.28
CA ASN A 30 1.67 -9.68 -10.89
C ASN A 30 0.56 -8.66 -11.22
N ARG A 31 -0.36 -9.02 -12.13
CA ARG A 31 -1.53 -8.19 -12.42
C ARG A 31 -2.36 -7.96 -11.16
N GLY A 32 -2.76 -6.72 -10.92
CA GLY A 32 -3.50 -6.35 -9.72
C GLY A 32 -2.62 -6.16 -8.48
N HIS A 33 -1.29 -6.06 -8.62
CA HIS A 33 -0.41 -5.66 -7.51
C HIS A 33 -0.69 -4.21 -7.11
N LEU A 34 -1.11 -4.02 -5.85
CA LEU A 34 -1.48 -2.74 -5.29
C LEU A 34 -0.60 -2.41 -4.08
N LEU A 35 -0.31 -1.13 -3.90
CA LEU A 35 0.33 -0.59 -2.71
C LEU A 35 -0.71 0.18 -1.89
N ILE A 36 -0.86 -0.18 -0.62
CA ILE A 36 -1.78 0.49 0.30
C ILE A 36 -0.92 1.23 1.32
N VAL A 37 -0.94 2.56 1.26
CA VAL A 37 0.01 3.41 1.98
C VAL A 37 -0.72 4.47 2.81
N PRO A 38 -0.20 4.82 3.99
CA PRO A 38 -0.73 5.95 4.74
C PRO A 38 -0.49 7.27 3.97
N LYS A 39 -1.42 8.22 4.09
CA LYS A 39 -1.25 9.56 3.52
C LYS A 39 -0.18 10.35 4.26
N ARG A 40 -0.10 10.18 5.58
CA ARG A 40 0.98 10.73 6.39
C ARG A 40 2.26 9.97 6.08
N HIS A 41 3.34 10.71 5.84
CA HIS A 41 4.65 10.13 5.61
C HIS A 41 5.19 9.53 6.91
N VAL A 42 5.28 8.21 6.95
CA VAL A 42 5.89 7.41 8.01
C VAL A 42 6.75 6.33 7.39
N GLU A 43 7.81 5.94 8.09
CA GLU A 43 8.73 4.91 7.63
C GLU A 43 8.48 3.58 8.34
N LYS A 44 7.82 3.61 9.51
CA LYS A 44 7.66 2.44 10.38
C LYS A 44 6.24 2.25 10.86
N LEU A 45 5.85 0.98 11.05
CA LEU A 45 4.50 0.62 11.50
C LEU A 45 4.18 1.16 12.90
N GLU A 46 5.16 1.24 13.81
CA GLU A 46 4.96 1.80 15.15
C GLU A 46 4.73 3.31 15.16
N GLU A 47 5.00 4.01 14.06
CA GLU A 47 4.71 5.43 13.93
C GLU A 47 3.24 5.69 13.60
N LEU A 48 2.50 4.67 13.14
CA LEU A 48 1.08 4.77 12.83
C LEU A 48 0.25 4.88 14.10
N ASN A 49 -0.75 5.76 14.07
CA ASN A 49 -1.78 5.77 15.10
C ASN A 49 -2.81 4.66 14.87
N GLU A 50 -3.64 4.38 15.89
CA GLU A 50 -4.62 3.29 15.83
C GLU A 50 -5.64 3.42 14.69
N LYS A 51 -6.04 4.64 14.33
CA LYS A 51 -6.95 4.87 13.21
C LYS A 51 -6.29 4.56 11.88
N GLU A 52 -5.04 4.99 11.69
CA GLU A 52 -4.29 4.70 10.47
C GLU A 52 -4.08 3.19 10.30
N LYS A 53 -3.75 2.46 11.38
CA LYS A 53 -3.64 1.00 11.35
C LYS A 53 -4.95 0.34 10.94
N LEU A 54 -6.07 0.75 11.56
CA LEU A 54 -7.39 0.21 11.23
C LEU A 54 -7.72 0.43 9.75
N VAL A 55 -7.58 1.67 9.26
CA VAL A 55 -7.93 2.01 7.87
C VAL A 55 -6.99 1.33 6.86
N LEU A 56 -5.72 1.08 7.21
CA LEU A 56 -4.84 0.26 6.37
C LEU A 56 -5.37 -1.18 6.20
N ILE A 57 -5.83 -1.79 7.30
CA ILE A 57 -6.44 -3.14 7.25
C ILE A 57 -7.74 -3.12 6.44
N GLU A 58 -8.62 -2.14 6.67
CA GLU A 58 -9.85 -1.97 5.88
C GLU A 58 -9.54 -1.77 4.38
N GLY A 59 -8.47 -1.03 4.07
CA GLY A 59 -7.96 -0.87 2.71
C GLY A 59 -7.53 -2.19 2.07
N ILE A 60 -6.85 -3.06 2.84
CA ILE A 60 -6.45 -4.40 2.38
C ILE A 60 -7.69 -5.26 2.09
N GLU A 61 -8.66 -5.28 2.99
CA GLU A 61 -9.91 -6.04 2.82
C GLU A 61 -10.69 -5.56 1.59
N MET A 62 -10.80 -4.24 1.42
CA MET A 62 -11.43 -3.63 0.24
C MET A 62 -10.72 -4.03 -1.05
N ALA A 63 -9.39 -3.96 -1.09
CA ALA A 63 -8.60 -4.34 -2.26
C ALA A 63 -8.82 -5.82 -2.63
N ILE A 64 -8.79 -6.71 -1.64
CA ILE A 64 -9.06 -8.15 -1.84
C ILE A 64 -10.46 -8.37 -2.42
N GLU A 65 -11.48 -7.74 -1.85
CA GLU A 65 -12.86 -7.88 -2.33
C GLU A 65 -13.00 -7.45 -3.79
N LYS A 66 -12.39 -6.31 -4.16
CA LYS A 66 -12.43 -5.78 -5.52
C LYS A 66 -11.64 -6.64 -6.50
N LEU A 67 -10.42 -7.04 -6.14
CA LEU A 67 -9.58 -7.87 -7.01
C LEU A 67 -10.19 -9.26 -7.23
N LYS A 68 -10.84 -9.86 -6.22
CA LYS A 68 -11.57 -11.13 -6.37
C LYS A 68 -12.65 -11.06 -7.46
N LYS A 69 -13.40 -9.94 -7.49
CA LYS A 69 -14.49 -9.74 -8.46
C LYS A 69 -14.02 -9.55 -9.90
N VAL A 70 -12.78 -9.07 -10.09
CA VAL A 70 -12.27 -8.67 -11.41
C VAL A 70 -11.27 -9.67 -11.99
N LEU A 71 -10.50 -10.36 -11.14
CA LEU A 71 -9.38 -11.19 -11.56
C LEU A 71 -9.52 -12.68 -11.23
N GLU A 72 -10.49 -13.06 -10.38
CA GLU A 72 -10.69 -14.45 -9.94
C GLU A 72 -9.38 -15.17 -9.53
N PRO A 73 -8.53 -14.58 -8.66
CA PRO A 73 -7.25 -15.18 -8.32
C PRO A 73 -7.42 -16.35 -7.35
N ASP A 74 -6.49 -17.31 -7.42
CA ASP A 74 -6.43 -18.44 -6.48
C ASP A 74 -6.03 -18.01 -5.05
N GLY A 75 -5.37 -16.87 -4.90
CA GLY A 75 -4.89 -16.36 -3.62
C GLY A 75 -4.21 -15.00 -3.70
N PHE A 76 -3.81 -14.48 -2.53
CA PHE A 76 -3.12 -13.19 -2.39
C PHE A 76 -1.91 -13.32 -1.48
N ASN A 77 -0.84 -12.60 -1.83
CA ASN A 77 0.27 -12.34 -0.91
C ASN A 77 0.10 -10.93 -0.35
N ILE A 78 0.17 -10.81 0.97
CA ILE A 78 0.06 -9.53 1.69
C ILE A 78 1.28 -9.43 2.59
N GLY A 79 2.02 -8.34 2.48
CA GLY A 79 3.25 -8.15 3.24
C GLY A 79 3.65 -6.69 3.34
N VAL A 80 4.50 -6.41 4.33
CA VAL A 80 5.14 -5.11 4.52
C VAL A 80 6.63 -5.34 4.53
N ASN A 81 7.36 -4.61 3.67
CA ASN A 81 8.80 -4.57 3.74
C ASN A 81 9.19 -3.56 4.82
N TYR A 82 9.79 -4.06 5.89
CA TYR A 82 10.20 -3.24 7.02
C TYR A 82 11.70 -2.94 6.87
N PRO A 83 12.12 -1.66 6.88
CA PRO A 83 13.52 -1.32 6.70
C PRO A 83 14.35 -1.93 7.84
N THR A 84 15.38 -2.70 7.48
CA THR A 84 16.37 -3.17 8.44
C THR A 84 17.18 -1.96 8.94
N LEU A 85 17.50 -1.92 10.24
CA LEU A 85 18.37 -0.90 10.85
C LEU A 85 19.81 -0.84 10.30
N THR A 86 20.11 -1.58 9.23
CA THR A 86 21.43 -1.65 8.65
C THR A 86 21.38 -1.04 7.26
N GLY A 87 22.08 0.09 7.09
CA GLY A 87 22.62 0.46 5.80
C GLY A 87 23.22 -0.77 5.13
N GLY A 88 23.05 -0.84 3.81
CA GLY A 88 23.23 -2.05 3.02
C GLY A 88 24.41 -2.93 3.42
N VAL A 89 24.17 -4.23 3.41
CA VAL A 89 25.23 -5.22 3.17
C VAL A 89 24.85 -5.95 1.88
N SER A 90 25.54 -5.51 0.82
CA SER A 90 25.64 -6.02 -0.56
C SER A 90 24.36 -6.18 -1.37
#